data_AF-A0A5Q4SZ68-F1
#
_entry.id   AF-A0A5Q4SZ68-F1
#
_cell.length_a   1.000
_cell.length_b   1.000
_cell.length_c   1.000
_cell.angle_alpha   90.00
_cell.angle_beta   90.00
_cell.angle_gamma   90.00
#
_symmetry.space_group_name_H-M   'P 1'
#
loop_
_entity.id
_entity.type
_entity.pdbx_description
1 polymer ?
#
loop_
_entity_poly.entity_id
_entity_poly.type
_entity_poly.pdbx_seq_one_letter_code
_entity_poly.pdbx_strand_id
1 'polypeptide(L)'
;MTTEHGAFWDDLAEDLQDPEFLRHYVVESMRIATIDSIVNALDEARDEAGLSKAALARAINLEPAAVRRLFSAGHVNPTLGTLAEVAAALGMRITLEPLPAAERKSVTDPLLAGQAENPRELAKSLSNLRSPKSKSRSRSRTAA
;
A
#
# COMPACT_ATOMS: atom_id res chain seq x y z
N MET A 1 31.10 4.51 -7.37
CA MET A 1 31.19 4.51 -5.89
C MET A 1 29.79 4.78 -5.38
N THR A 2 29.09 3.75 -4.92
CA THR A 2 27.69 3.81 -4.45
C THR A 2 27.65 3.96 -2.94
N THR A 3 27.91 5.18 -2.43
CA THR A 3 27.80 5.54 -1.02
C THR A 3 26.49 6.28 -0.68
N GLU A 4 25.67 6.60 -1.68
CA GLU A 4 24.41 7.36 -1.48
C GLU A 4 23.36 6.62 -0.65
N HIS A 5 23.37 5.28 -0.68
CA HIS A 5 22.37 4.51 0.05
C HIS A 5 22.57 4.60 1.56
N GLY A 6 23.80 4.80 2.06
CA GLY A 6 24.08 4.90 3.50
C GLY A 6 23.50 6.18 4.11
N ALA A 7 23.86 7.32 3.52
CA ALA A 7 23.51 8.66 3.99
C ALA A 7 21.99 8.87 4.10
N PHE A 8 21.22 8.47 3.10
CA PHE A 8 19.76 8.56 3.15
C PHE A 8 19.14 7.85 4.37
N TRP A 9 19.63 6.64 4.69
CA TRP A 9 19.11 5.90 5.85
C TRP A 9 19.57 6.49 7.18
N ASP A 10 20.73 7.15 7.20
CA ASP A 10 21.27 7.80 8.39
C ASP A 10 20.48 9.08 8.67
N ASP A 11 20.23 9.92 7.66
CA ASP A 11 19.40 11.14 7.76
C ASP A 11 17.97 10.80 8.22
N LEU A 12 17.34 9.81 7.58
CA LEU A 12 16.00 9.38 7.96
C LEU A 12 15.97 8.75 9.36
N ALA A 13 17.03 8.06 9.79
CA ALA A 13 17.12 7.52 11.14
C ALA A 13 17.27 8.63 12.19
N GLU A 14 17.91 9.75 11.83
CA GLU A 14 17.97 10.96 12.67
C GLU A 14 16.58 11.60 12.81
N ASP A 15 15.87 11.82 11.70
CA ASP A 15 14.51 12.38 11.72
C ASP A 15 13.53 11.51 12.54
N LEU A 16 13.65 10.18 12.46
CA LEU A 16 12.83 9.23 13.21
C LEU A 16 13.06 9.26 14.74
N GLN A 17 14.05 10.01 15.24
CA GLN A 17 14.19 10.25 16.67
C GLN A 17 13.19 11.29 17.19
N ASP A 18 12.66 12.15 16.31
CA ASP A 18 11.58 13.06 16.66
C ASP A 18 10.24 12.28 16.74
N PRO A 19 9.55 12.30 17.90
CA PRO A 19 8.32 11.51 18.07
C PRO A 19 7.17 11.91 17.14
N GLU A 20 7.07 13.19 16.75
CA GLU A 20 6.02 13.67 15.84
C GLU A 20 6.29 13.17 14.42
N PHE A 21 7.51 13.35 13.93
CA PHE A 21 7.95 12.85 12.63
C PHE A 21 7.82 11.33 12.55
N LEU A 22 8.27 10.59 13.57
CA LEU A 22 8.14 9.12 13.61
C LEU A 22 6.69 8.69 13.45
N ARG A 23 5.76 9.28 14.22
CA ARG A 23 4.34 8.91 14.16
C ARG A 23 3.76 9.19 12.78
N HIS A 24 4.05 10.37 12.23
CA HIS A 24 3.59 10.74 10.90
C HIS A 24 4.13 9.78 9.83
N TYR A 25 5.43 9.49 9.88
CA TYR A 25 6.10 8.62 8.93
C TYR A 25 5.57 7.18 8.97
N VAL A 26 5.36 6.61 10.15
CA VAL A 26 4.83 5.25 10.31
C VAL A 26 3.38 5.17 9.82
N VAL A 27 2.51 6.13 10.20
CA VAL A 27 1.11 6.16 9.75
C VAL A 27 1.03 6.27 8.24
N GLU A 28 1.77 7.20 7.63
CA GLU A 28 1.71 7.41 6.19
C GLU A 28 2.28 6.21 5.43
N SER A 29 3.34 5.58 5.95
CA SER A 29 3.89 4.35 5.36
C SER A 29 2.88 3.21 5.36
N MET A 30 2.17 3.01 6.47
CA MET A 30 1.09 2.01 6.56
C MET A 30 -0.08 2.34 5.64
N ARG A 31 -0.47 3.61 5.56
CA ARG A 31 -1.57 4.07 4.71
C ARG A 31 -1.29 3.79 3.24
N ILE A 32 -0.12 4.20 2.75
CA ILE A 32 0.30 3.97 1.37
C ILE A 32 0.28 2.47 1.05
N ALA A 33 0.96 1.67 1.87
CA ALA A 33 1.05 0.23 1.65
C ALA A 33 -0.34 -0.46 1.65
N THR A 34 -1.24 -0.05 2.55
CA THR A 34 -2.59 -0.59 2.65
C THR A 34 -3.42 -0.24 1.41
N ILE A 35 -3.41 1.03 0.99
CA ILE A 35 -4.16 1.47 -0.20
C ILE A 35 -3.65 0.77 -1.44
N ASP A 36 -2.33 0.73 -1.64
CA ASP A 36 -1.73 0.09 -2.81
C ASP A 36 -2.04 -1.40 -2.85
N SER A 37 -1.96 -2.10 -1.70
CA SER A 37 -2.32 -3.52 -1.62
C SER A 37 -3.77 -3.78 -2.00
N ILE A 38 -4.72 -3.01 -1.44
CA ILE A 38 -6.15 -3.20 -1.72
C ILE A 38 -6.46 -2.86 -3.18
N VAL A 39 -5.97 -1.74 -3.69
CA VAL A 39 -6.23 -1.31 -5.07
C VAL A 39 -5.69 -2.32 -6.08
N ASN A 40 -4.47 -2.83 -5.86
CA ASN A 40 -3.87 -3.84 -6.72
C ASN A 40 -4.67 -5.16 -6.68
N ALA A 41 -5.10 -5.61 -5.50
CA ALA A 41 -5.93 -6.81 -5.37
C ALA A 41 -7.28 -6.66 -6.09
N LEU A 42 -7.92 -5.49 -6.00
CA LEU A 42 -9.16 -5.19 -6.71
C LEU A 42 -8.95 -5.10 -8.23
N ASP A 43 -7.81 -4.56 -8.69
CA ASP A 43 -7.46 -4.50 -10.11
C ASP A 43 -7.25 -5.90 -10.70
N GLU A 44 -6.54 -6.77 -9.97
CA GLU A 44 -6.33 -8.17 -10.32
C GLU A 44 -7.66 -8.95 -10.35
N ALA A 45 -8.49 -8.85 -9.32
CA ALA A 45 -9.79 -9.52 -9.28
C ALA A 45 -10.73 -9.05 -10.41
N ARG A 46 -10.68 -7.75 -10.75
CA ARG A 46 -11.40 -7.22 -11.91
C ARG A 46 -10.93 -7.87 -13.22
N ASP A 47 -9.62 -7.97 -13.41
CA ASP A 47 -9.04 -8.56 -14.62
C ASP A 47 -9.37 -10.06 -14.73
N GLU A 48 -9.34 -10.80 -13.62
CA GLU A 48 -9.75 -12.21 -13.56
C GLU A 48 -11.24 -12.40 -13.89
N ALA A 49 -12.10 -11.46 -13.48
CA ALA A 49 -13.51 -11.44 -13.82
C ALA A 49 -13.79 -11.00 -15.27
N GLY A 50 -12.76 -10.61 -16.05
CA GLY A 50 -12.92 -10.10 -17.41
C GLY A 50 -13.69 -8.77 -17.49
N LEU A 51 -13.78 -8.04 -16.37
CA LEU A 51 -14.62 -6.85 -16.27
C LEU A 51 -13.83 -5.60 -16.68
N SER A 52 -14.32 -4.85 -17.67
CA SER A 52 -13.67 -3.58 -18.02
C SER A 52 -13.85 -2.52 -16.91
N LYS A 53 -12.91 -1.58 -16.77
CA LYS A 53 -13.02 -0.41 -15.88
C LYS A 53 -14.35 0.35 -16.06
N ALA A 54 -14.82 0.49 -17.30
CA ALA A 54 -16.09 1.16 -17.60
C ALA A 54 -17.32 0.34 -17.21
N ALA A 55 -17.25 -0.99 -17.36
CA ALA A 55 -18.33 -1.88 -16.91
C ALA A 55 -18.45 -1.89 -15.39
N LEU A 56 -17.32 -1.93 -14.68
CA LEU A 56 -17.27 -1.81 -13.22
C LEU A 56 -17.87 -0.47 -12.75
N ALA A 57 -17.47 0.65 -13.37
CA ALA A 57 -18.03 1.97 -13.05
C ALA A 57 -19.57 2.00 -13.15
N ARG A 58 -20.13 1.41 -14.22
CA ARG A 58 -21.58 1.29 -14.39
C ARG A 58 -22.24 0.40 -13.33
N ALA A 59 -21.59 -0.70 -12.94
CA ALA A 59 -22.15 -1.63 -11.95
C ALA A 59 -22.35 -1.00 -10.56
N ILE A 60 -21.49 -0.05 -10.19
CA ILE A 60 -21.53 0.64 -8.89
C ILE A 60 -21.99 2.10 -8.99
N ASN A 61 -22.52 2.51 -10.15
CA ASN A 61 -22.96 3.88 -10.40
C ASN A 61 -21.90 4.96 -10.07
N LEU A 62 -20.62 4.66 -10.35
CA LEU A 62 -19.51 5.61 -10.22
C LEU A 62 -19.14 6.20 -11.58
N GLU A 63 -18.59 7.42 -11.54
CA GLU A 63 -18.08 8.09 -12.72
C GLU A 63 -16.93 7.28 -13.37
N PRO A 64 -16.95 6.99 -14.68
CA PRO A 64 -15.90 6.21 -15.34
C PRO A 64 -14.50 6.81 -15.17
N ALA A 65 -14.38 8.13 -15.04
CA ALA A 65 -13.12 8.81 -14.76
C ALA A 65 -12.56 8.48 -13.36
N ALA A 66 -13.44 8.34 -12.35
CA ALA A 66 -13.05 7.99 -11.00
C ALA A 66 -12.48 6.57 -10.93
N VAL A 67 -13.14 5.61 -11.59
CA VAL A 67 -12.65 4.22 -11.67
C VAL A 67 -11.35 4.10 -12.48
N ARG A 68 -11.21 4.86 -13.56
CA ARG A 68 -9.93 4.92 -14.29
C ARG A 68 -8.81 5.47 -13.42
N ARG A 69 -9.06 6.56 -12.67
CA ARG A 69 -8.07 7.13 -11.75
C ARG A 69 -7.67 6.14 -10.67
N LEU A 70 -8.64 5.43 -10.07
CA LEU A 70 -8.42 4.41 -9.04
C LEU A 70 -7.38 3.37 -9.48
N PHE A 71 -7.45 2.90 -10.73
CA PHE A 71 -6.63 1.80 -11.25
C PHE A 71 -5.51 2.20 -12.21
N SER A 72 -5.24 3.48 -12.38
CA SER A 72 -4.22 3.94 -13.34
C SER A 72 -3.25 4.97 -12.76
N ALA A 73 -3.57 5.60 -11.63
CA ALA A 73 -2.65 6.52 -10.98
C ALA A 73 -1.71 5.77 -10.03
N GLY A 74 -0.43 6.14 -10.02
CA GLY A 74 0.56 5.54 -9.12
C GLY A 74 0.32 5.83 -7.64
N HIS A 75 -0.41 6.89 -7.33
CA HIS A 75 -0.89 7.20 -5.98
C HIS A 75 -2.34 7.69 -6.04
N VAL A 76 -3.22 7.00 -5.31
CA VAL A 76 -4.64 7.34 -5.17
C VAL A 76 -4.99 7.43 -3.69
N ASN A 77 -5.97 8.26 -3.35
CA ASN A 77 -6.48 8.36 -1.99
C ASN A 77 -8.00 8.10 -2.00
N PRO A 78 -8.44 6.86 -2.30
CA PRO A 78 -9.85 6.50 -2.27
C PRO A 78 -10.38 6.50 -0.85
N THR A 79 -11.68 6.71 -0.70
CA THR A 79 -12.35 6.48 0.58
C THR A 79 -12.52 4.97 0.82
N LEU A 80 -12.64 4.56 2.09
CA LEU A 80 -12.98 3.17 2.42
C LEU A 80 -14.32 2.75 1.80
N GLY A 81 -15.30 3.66 1.73
CA GLY A 81 -16.59 3.41 1.08
C GLY A 81 -16.43 3.05 -0.40
N THR A 82 -15.63 3.83 -1.14
CA THR A 82 -15.32 3.53 -2.55
C THR A 82 -14.64 2.17 -2.72
N LEU A 83 -13.70 1.82 -1.84
CA LEU A 83 -13.05 0.50 -1.88
C LEU A 83 -14.03 -0.63 -1.61
N ALA A 84 -14.93 -0.46 -0.64
CA ALA A 84 -15.95 -1.44 -0.29
C ALA A 84 -16.99 -1.63 -1.41
N GLU A 85 -17.42 -0.55 -2.07
CA GLU A 85 -18.34 -0.61 -3.22
C GLU A 85 -17.71 -1.37 -4.39
N VAL A 86 -16.46 -1.07 -4.73
CA VAL A 86 -15.72 -1.80 -5.77
C VAL A 86 -15.56 -3.27 -5.40
N ALA A 87 -15.17 -3.56 -4.15
CA ALA A 87 -15.06 -4.93 -3.67
C ALA A 87 -16.39 -5.70 -3.82
N ALA A 88 -17.51 -5.09 -3.43
CA ALA A 88 -18.83 -5.72 -3.53
C ALA A 88 -19.20 -6.08 -4.99
N ALA A 89 -18.91 -5.20 -5.95
CA ALA A 89 -19.15 -5.48 -7.37
C ALA A 89 -18.25 -6.59 -7.94
N LEU A 90 -17.13 -6.88 -7.28
CA LEU A 90 -16.22 -7.98 -7.62
C LEU A 90 -16.48 -9.24 -6.77
N GLY A 91 -17.55 -9.27 -5.96
CA GLY A 91 -17.85 -10.40 -5.08
C GLY A 91 -16.90 -10.55 -3.89
N MET A 92 -16.22 -9.46 -3.51
CA MET A 92 -15.23 -9.39 -2.43
C MET A 92 -15.77 -8.58 -1.25
N ARG A 93 -15.08 -8.69 -0.11
CA ARG A 93 -15.29 -7.87 1.09
C ARG A 93 -13.95 -7.47 1.69
N ILE A 94 -13.91 -6.33 2.36
CA ILE A 94 -12.75 -5.88 3.13
C ILE A 94 -12.90 -6.39 4.56
N THR A 95 -11.86 -7.01 5.10
CA THR A 95 -11.82 -7.54 6.47
C THR A 95 -10.59 -7.03 7.20
N LEU A 96 -10.68 -6.96 8.53
CA LEU A 96 -9.53 -6.66 9.39
C LEU A 96 -8.89 -7.97 9.85
N GLU A 97 -7.57 -8.02 9.83
CA GLU A 97 -6.78 -9.11 10.40
C GLU A 97 -5.71 -8.55 11.36
N PRO A 98 -5.27 -9.33 12.36
CA PRO A 98 -4.19 -8.92 13.22
C PRO A 98 -2.88 -8.78 12.44
N LEU A 99 -2.13 -7.70 12.69
CA LEU A 99 -0.78 -7.56 12.15
C LEU A 99 0.14 -8.68 12.69
N PRO A 100 0.98 -9.30 11.83
CA PRO A 100 2.01 -10.22 12.26
C PRO A 100 2.91 -9.62 13.34
N ALA A 101 3.47 -10.46 14.22
CA ALA A 101 4.29 -9.99 15.33
C ALA A 101 5.49 -9.13 14.88
N ALA A 102 6.09 -9.45 13.73
CA ALA A 102 7.18 -8.66 13.16
C ALA A 102 6.72 -7.26 12.74
N GLU A 103 5.55 -7.15 12.08
CA GLU A 103 4.99 -5.86 11.66
C GLU A 103 4.54 -5.01 12.86
N ARG A 104 3.99 -5.63 13.91
CA ARG A 104 3.64 -4.91 15.14
C ARG A 104 4.85 -4.20 15.75
N LYS A 105 6.04 -4.83 15.74
CA LYS A 105 7.28 -4.21 16.23
C LYS A 105 7.73 -3.00 15.41
N SER A 106 7.46 -2.98 14.10
CA SER A 106 7.84 -1.87 13.22
C SER A 106 6.72 -0.84 13.02
N VAL A 107 5.52 -1.08 13.52
CA VAL A 107 4.34 -0.23 13.28
C VAL A 107 3.68 0.14 14.59
N THR A 108 3.09 -0.85 15.27
CA THR A 108 2.31 -0.64 16.48
C THR A 108 3.16 -0.13 17.63
N ASP A 109 4.28 -0.78 17.93
CA ASP A 109 5.11 -0.44 19.09
C ASP A 109 5.70 0.98 18.98
N PRO A 110 6.28 1.40 17.84
CA PRO A 110 6.77 2.77 17.67
C PRO A 110 5.65 3.81 17.70
N LEU A 111 4.48 3.48 17.15
CA LEU A 111 3.30 4.36 17.23
C LEU A 111 2.80 4.52 18.66
N LEU A 112 2.87 3.52 19.51
CA LEU A 112 2.42 3.68 20.90
C LEU A 112 3.49 4.38 21.73
N ALA A 113 4.75 3.94 21.62
CA ALA A 113 5.86 4.45 22.41
C ALA A 113 6.31 5.86 21.99
N GLY A 114 6.10 6.26 20.72
CA GLY A 114 6.64 7.51 20.18
C GLY A 114 8.15 7.50 19.96
N GLN A 115 8.75 6.32 19.94
CA GLN A 115 10.18 6.11 19.73
C GLN A 115 10.41 4.75 19.09
N ALA A 116 11.53 4.61 18.38
CA ALA A 116 11.97 3.36 17.80
C ALA A 116 13.23 2.86 18.52
N GLU A 117 13.26 1.59 18.92
CA GLU A 117 14.48 0.98 19.50
C GLU A 117 15.65 1.02 18.51
N ASN A 118 15.35 0.90 17.21
CA ASN A 118 16.33 1.00 16.14
C ASN A 118 15.72 1.78 14.94
N PRO A 119 15.91 3.11 14.89
CA PRO A 119 15.34 3.96 13.83
C PRO A 119 15.78 3.55 12.43
N ARG A 120 17.01 3.06 12.26
CA ARG A 120 17.53 2.62 10.96
C ARG A 120 16.86 1.34 10.45
N GLU A 121 16.64 0.37 11.33
CA GLU A 121 15.90 -0.85 10.97
C GLU A 121 14.41 -0.57 10.75
N LEU A 122 13.83 0.35 11.51
CA LEU A 122 12.48 0.85 11.28
C LEU A 122 12.35 1.46 9.87
N ALA A 123 13.26 2.37 9.51
CA ALA A 123 13.28 3.03 8.20
C ALA A 123 13.32 2.02 7.04
N LYS A 124 14.20 1.02 7.12
CA LYS A 124 14.29 -0.05 6.12
C LYS A 124 13.00 -0.88 6.06
N SER A 125 12.44 -1.24 7.21
CA SER A 125 11.22 -2.06 7.30
C SER A 125 10.02 -1.34 6.65
N LEU A 126 9.82 -0.06 6.95
CA LEU A 126 8.73 0.75 6.38
C LEU A 126 8.94 1.07 4.89
N SER A 127 10.19 1.20 4.45
CA SER A 127 10.48 1.33 3.02
C SER A 127 10.14 0.05 2.24
N ASN A 128 10.51 -1.12 2.79
CA ASN A 128 10.16 -2.41 2.20
C ASN A 128 8.64 -2.63 2.15
N LEU A 129 7.92 -2.16 3.18
CA LEU A 129 6.46 -2.21 3.23
C LEU A 129 5.81 -1.41 2.09
N ARG A 130 6.31 -0.20 1.81
CA ARG A 130 5.81 0.67 0.72
C ARG A 130 6.20 0.20 -0.67
N SER A 131 7.25 -0.61 -0.78
CA SER A 131 7.74 -1.14 -2.06
C SER A 131 7.60 -2.65 -2.08
N PRO A 132 6.38 -3.22 -2.00
CA PRO A 132 6.23 -4.66 -2.12
C PRO A 132 6.81 -5.05 -3.48
N LYS A 133 7.82 -5.94 -3.46
CA LYS A 133 8.49 -6.44 -4.67
C LYS A 133 7.43 -6.68 -5.73
N SER A 134 7.49 -5.89 -6.81
CA SER A 134 6.74 -6.13 -8.04
C SER A 134 6.82 -7.63 -8.31
N LYS A 135 5.74 -8.37 -8.02
CA LYS A 135 5.62 -9.75 -8.46
C LYS A 135 5.53 -9.65 -9.98
N SER A 136 6.68 -9.79 -10.61
CA SER A 136 6.90 -10.37 -11.93
C SER A 136 5.62 -10.35 -12.80
N ARG A 137 5.43 -9.27 -13.57
CA ARG A 137 4.68 -9.34 -14.83
C ARG A 137 5.50 -10.17 -15.83
N SER A 138 5.66 -11.46 -15.52
CA SER A 138 6.08 -12.51 -16.44
C SER A 138 5.07 -13.65 -16.32
N ARG A 139 3.85 -13.37 -16.76
CA ARG A 139 2.99 -14.42 -17.30
C ARG A 139 3.21 -14.41 -18.80
N SER A 140 4.24 -15.16 -19.19
CA SER A 140 4.22 -16.08 -20.34
C SER A 140 3.32 -15.66 -21.51
N ARG A 141 3.93 -15.01 -22.50
CA ARG A 141 3.57 -15.24 -23.91
C ARG A 141 3.86 -16.70 -24.22
N THR A 142 2.90 -17.57 -23.94
CA THR A 142 2.83 -18.90 -24.55
C THR A 142 1.54 -18.92 -25.35
N ALA A 143 1.65 -18.47 -26.60
CA ALA A 143 0.74 -18.85 -27.66
C ALA A 143 1.61 -19.63 -28.66
N ALA A 144 1.52 -20.95 -28.56
CA ALA A 144 1.78 -21.85 -29.67
C ALA A 144 0.48 -21.99 -30.46
#